data_AF-A0A3M5GJS3-F1
#
_entry.id   AF-A0A3M5GJS3-F1
#
_cell.length_a   1.000
_cell.length_b   1.000
_cell.length_c   1.000
_cell.angle_alpha   90.00
_cell.angle_beta   90.00
_cell.angle_gamma   90.00
#
_symmetry.space_group_name_H-M   'P 1'
#
loop_
_entity.id
_entity.type
_entity.pdbx_description
1 polymer ?
#
loop_
_entity_poly.entity_id
_entity_poly.type
_entity_poly.pdbx_seq_one_letter_code
_entity_poly.pdbx_strand_id
1 'polypeptide(L)'
;MFILGLAVYVLGGIGLYYFTGHLTAAGEVMDATYAWIYLDAGVRISTYQFTCFGWSTACHACWMALFSPKGVVWVGSMRFSNVVYLFFRMLGYLFFCLFILAIVGVGVAKRPFSDFHQFFSILVPCLLLGGWVWSARDFLIAVLGSGK
;
A
#
# COMPACT_ATOMS: atom_id res chain seq x y z
N MET A 1 -7.46 -15.32 14.02
CA MET A 1 -6.36 -14.35 13.77
C MET A 1 -6.70 -13.34 12.68
N PHE A 2 -7.26 -13.77 11.54
CA PHE A 2 -7.71 -12.86 10.47
C PHE A 2 -8.68 -11.76 10.95
N ILE A 3 -9.73 -12.14 11.71
CA ILE A 3 -10.72 -11.19 12.25
C ILE A 3 -10.07 -10.15 13.17
N LEU A 4 -9.12 -10.58 14.01
CA LEU A 4 -8.38 -9.66 14.89
C LEU A 4 -7.50 -8.70 14.07
N GLY A 5 -6.82 -9.20 13.03
CA GLY A 5 -6.05 -8.37 12.11
C GLY A 5 -6.93 -7.32 11.41
N LEU A 6 -8.11 -7.72 10.95
CA LEU A 6 -9.09 -6.81 10.35
C LEU A 6 -9.59 -5.76 11.35
N ALA A 7 -9.86 -6.15 12.59
CA ALA A 7 -10.27 -5.23 13.64
C ALA A 7 -9.17 -4.20 13.94
N VAL A 8 -7.91 -4.65 14.06
CA VAL A 8 -6.75 -3.75 14.23
C VAL A 8 -6.59 -2.81 13.03
N TYR A 9 -6.75 -3.33 11.81
CA TYR A 9 -6.67 -2.53 10.59
C TYR A 9 -7.71 -1.40 10.59
N VAL A 10 -8.98 -1.73 10.87
CA VAL A 10 -10.08 -0.77 10.87
C VAL A 10 -9.93 0.23 12.02
N LEU A 11 -9.72 -0.24 13.26
CA LEU A 11 -9.60 0.63 14.42
C LEU A 11 -8.37 1.54 14.34
N GLY A 12 -7.23 1.00 13.89
CA GLY A 12 -6.02 1.79 13.65
C GLY A 12 -6.21 2.81 12.54
N GLY A 13 -6.90 2.45 11.45
CA GLY A 13 -7.26 3.38 10.38
C GLY A 13 -8.17 4.51 10.87
N ILE A 14 -9.19 4.20 11.67
CA ILE A 14 -10.06 5.20 12.31
C ILE A 14 -9.26 6.11 13.25
N GLY A 15 -8.31 5.56 14.01
CA GLY A 15 -7.39 6.36 14.82
C GLY A 15 -6.57 7.32 13.95
N LEU A 16 -5.98 6.81 12.86
CA LEU A 16 -5.17 7.61 11.94
C LEU A 16 -5.94 8.73 11.24
N TYR A 17 -7.26 8.61 11.05
CA TYR A 17 -8.07 9.71 10.52
C TYR A 17 -7.87 11.00 11.31
N TYR A 18 -7.79 10.93 12.65
CA TYR A 18 -7.59 12.11 13.50
C TYR A 18 -6.17 12.69 13.43
N PHE A 19 -5.21 11.93 12.89
CA PHE A 19 -3.81 12.36 12.74
C PHE A 19 -3.42 12.62 11.28
N THR A 20 -4.29 12.31 10.32
CA THR A 20 -3.99 12.37 8.88
C THR A 20 -3.60 13.78 8.44
N GLY A 21 -4.11 14.83 9.11
CA GLY A 21 -3.74 16.22 8.85
C GLY A 21 -2.26 16.53 9.09
N HIS A 22 -1.52 15.71 9.83
CA HIS A 22 -0.07 15.87 9.96
C HIS A 22 0.71 15.41 8.72
N LEU A 23 0.04 14.72 7.80
CA LEU A 23 0.63 14.18 6.57
C LEU A 23 0.28 15.00 5.32
N THR A 24 -0.22 16.23 5.49
CA THR A 24 -0.62 17.10 4.37
C THR A 24 0.51 17.30 3.36
N ALA A 25 1.75 17.49 3.80
CA ALA A 25 2.90 17.62 2.89
C ALA A 25 3.10 16.38 2.00
N ALA A 26 2.87 15.18 2.54
CA ALA A 26 2.91 13.95 1.74
C ALA A 26 1.73 13.88 0.76
N GLY A 27 0.55 14.35 1.20
CA GLY A 27 -0.63 14.51 0.35
C GLY A 27 -0.41 15.48 -0.81
N GLU A 28 0.27 16.60 -0.60
CA GLU A 28 0.61 17.57 -1.65
C GLU A 28 1.53 16.96 -2.71
N VAL A 29 2.57 16.23 -2.28
CA VAL A 29 3.48 15.52 -3.20
C VAL A 29 2.72 14.47 -4.01
N MET A 30 1.83 13.72 -3.36
CA MET A 30 1.02 12.70 -4.01
C MET A 30 0.02 13.31 -5.01
N ASP A 31 -0.65 14.41 -4.64
CA ASP A 31 -1.57 15.14 -5.51
C ASP A 31 -0.85 15.69 -6.74
N ALA A 32 0.29 16.34 -6.53
CA ALA A 32 1.14 16.83 -7.60
C ALA A 32 1.57 15.70 -8.54
N THR A 33 1.97 14.55 -7.98
CA THR A 33 2.36 13.36 -8.77
C THR A 33 1.20 12.86 -9.64
N TYR A 34 -0.02 12.82 -9.11
CA TYR A 34 -1.19 12.40 -9.88
C TYR A 34 -1.66 13.44 -10.90
N ALA A 35 -1.39 14.73 -10.68
CA ALA A 35 -1.67 15.78 -11.65
C ALA A 35 -0.89 15.58 -12.96
N TRP A 36 0.33 15.03 -12.91
CA TRP A 36 1.11 14.70 -14.13
C TRP A 36 0.40 13.73 -15.07
N ILE A 37 -0.53 12.92 -14.55
CA ILE A 37 -1.31 11.95 -15.32
C ILE A 37 -2.82 12.25 -15.28
N TYR A 38 -3.21 13.46 -14.90
CA TYR A 38 -4.60 13.93 -14.84
C TYR A 38 -5.51 13.09 -13.93
N LEU A 39 -4.96 12.56 -12.83
CA LEU A 39 -5.70 11.79 -11.82
C LEU A 39 -5.62 12.43 -10.42
N ASP A 40 -5.33 13.73 -10.34
CA ASP A 40 -5.39 14.48 -9.08
C ASP A 40 -6.83 14.52 -8.54
N ALA A 41 -6.94 14.46 -7.21
CA ALA A 41 -8.22 14.44 -6.49
C ALA A 41 -8.30 15.55 -5.43
N GLY A 42 -7.29 16.42 -5.40
CA GLY A 42 -7.08 17.45 -4.41
C GLY A 42 -6.30 16.93 -3.20
N VAL A 43 -5.45 17.81 -2.66
CA VAL A 43 -4.55 17.56 -1.51
C VAL A 43 -5.20 16.80 -0.36
N ARG A 44 -6.46 17.11 0.00
CA ARG A 44 -7.17 16.41 1.09
C ARG A 44 -7.34 14.92 0.80
N ILE A 45 -7.86 14.58 -0.39
CA ILE A 45 -8.05 13.18 -0.79
C ILE A 45 -6.70 12.48 -0.96
N SER A 46 -5.71 13.17 -1.52
CA SER A 46 -4.35 12.66 -1.68
C SER A 46 -3.67 12.40 -0.33
N THR A 47 -3.95 13.21 0.68
CA THR A 47 -3.54 12.95 2.06
C THR A 47 -4.18 11.66 2.60
N TYR A 48 -5.48 11.44 2.36
CA TYR A 48 -6.16 10.21 2.78
C TYR A 48 -5.61 8.98 2.05
N GLN A 49 -5.37 9.09 0.75
CA GLN A 49 -4.74 8.03 -0.04
C GLN A 49 -3.38 7.65 0.52
N PHE A 50 -2.52 8.64 0.80
CA PHE A 50 -1.20 8.41 1.37
C PHE A 50 -1.29 7.70 2.73
N THR A 51 -2.09 8.25 3.65
CA THR A 51 -2.27 7.71 5.00
C THR A 51 -2.81 6.29 4.98
N CYS A 52 -3.88 6.02 4.23
CA CYS A 52 -4.51 4.70 4.15
C CYS A 52 -3.60 3.66 3.46
N PHE A 53 -2.89 4.06 2.40
CA PHE A 53 -1.97 3.17 1.70
C PHE A 53 -0.73 2.84 2.55
N GLY A 54 -0.17 3.84 3.24
CA GLY A 54 0.91 3.65 4.19
C GLY A 54 0.51 2.73 5.35
N TRP A 55 -0.66 2.97 5.94
CA TRP A 55 -1.21 2.11 6.99
C TRP A 55 -1.41 0.66 6.53
N SER A 56 -1.99 0.48 5.34
CA SER A 56 -2.19 -0.86 4.78
C SER A 56 -0.87 -1.57 4.51
N THR A 57 0.11 -0.86 3.95
CA THR A 57 1.47 -1.37 3.74
C THR A 57 2.08 -1.83 5.08
N ALA A 58 1.95 -1.02 6.14
CA ALA A 58 2.44 -1.38 7.46
C ALA A 58 1.74 -2.61 8.04
N CYS A 59 0.40 -2.69 7.96
CA CYS A 59 -0.36 -3.85 8.42
C CYS A 59 0.04 -5.12 7.68
N HIS A 60 0.17 -5.07 6.35
CA HIS A 60 0.62 -6.21 5.56
C HIS A 60 2.04 -6.63 5.90
N ALA A 61 2.95 -5.68 6.13
CA ALA A 61 4.30 -5.99 6.59
C ALA A 61 4.30 -6.67 7.97
N CYS A 62 3.48 -6.21 8.90
CA CYS A 62 3.31 -6.84 10.21
C CYS A 62 2.71 -8.24 10.10
N TRP A 63 1.65 -8.44 9.31
CA TRP A 63 1.06 -9.75 9.09
C TRP A 63 2.04 -10.73 8.45
N MET A 64 2.81 -10.24 7.48
CA MET A 64 3.90 -11.01 6.91
C MET A 64 4.93 -11.41 7.98
N ALA A 65 5.38 -10.49 8.82
CA ALA A 65 6.36 -10.80 9.87
C ALA A 65 5.83 -11.83 10.89
N LEU A 66 4.53 -11.80 11.21
CA LEU A 66 3.90 -12.66 12.21
C LEU A 66 3.47 -14.02 11.66
N PHE A 67 3.00 -14.09 10.41
CA PHE A 67 2.32 -15.26 9.85
C PHE A 67 3.04 -15.90 8.68
N SER A 68 4.02 -15.22 8.08
CA SER A 68 4.70 -15.78 6.93
C SER A 68 5.64 -16.91 7.37
N PRO A 69 5.55 -18.10 6.76
CA PRO A 69 6.55 -19.13 6.94
C PRO A 69 7.93 -18.57 6.60
N LYS A 70 8.96 -18.96 7.37
CA LYS A 70 10.35 -18.66 7.00
C LYS A 70 10.58 -19.18 5.58
N GLY A 71 11.09 -18.33 4.70
CA GLY A 71 11.33 -18.70 3.30
C GLY A 71 12.23 -19.93 3.24
N VAL A 72 11.67 -21.07 2.87
CA VAL A 72 12.46 -22.25 2.53
C VAL A 72 13.00 -21.98 1.13
N VAL A 73 14.31 -21.76 1.02
CA VAL A 73 14.98 -21.60 -0.25
C VAL A 73 15.04 -22.99 -0.90
N TRP A 74 14.08 -23.29 -1.77
CA TRP A 74 13.99 -24.59 -2.48
C TRP A 74 15.03 -24.74 -3.60
N VAL A 75 15.76 -23.67 -3.93
CA VAL A 75 16.74 -23.65 -5.03
C VAL A 75 18.11 -23.28 -4.47
N GLY A 76 19.09 -24.16 -4.62
CA GLY A 76 20.43 -24.01 -4.03
C GLY A 76 21.21 -22.75 -4.46
N SER A 77 20.81 -22.08 -5.55
CA SER A 77 21.23 -20.71 -5.88
C SER A 77 20.16 -20.01 -6.72
N MET A 78 19.96 -18.71 -6.48
CA MET A 78 19.10 -17.88 -7.33
C MET A 78 19.92 -17.23 -8.44
N ARG A 79 19.50 -17.41 -9.69
CA ARG A 79 20.08 -16.69 -10.83
C ARG A 79 19.76 -15.20 -10.72
N PHE A 80 20.70 -14.34 -11.12
CA PHE A 80 20.49 -12.90 -11.18
C PHE A 80 19.24 -12.50 -12.00
N SER A 81 18.96 -13.22 -13.09
CA SER A 81 17.75 -13.04 -13.90
C SER A 81 16.45 -13.16 -13.09
N ASN A 82 16.41 -14.04 -12.08
CA ASN A 82 15.23 -14.21 -11.23
C ASN A 82 15.06 -13.03 -10.27
N VAL A 83 16.17 -12.50 -9.73
CA VAL A 83 16.17 -11.30 -8.89
C VAL A 83 15.64 -10.10 -9.68
N VAL A 84 16.14 -9.90 -10.90
CA VAL A 84 15.68 -8.83 -11.81
C VAL A 84 14.21 -8.98 -12.15
N TYR A 85 13.74 -10.19 -12.46
CA TYR A 85 12.32 -10.46 -12.70
C TYR A 85 11.45 -10.09 -11.48
N LEU A 86 11.85 -10.52 -10.27
CA LEU A 86 11.11 -10.24 -9.04
C LEU A 86 11.08 -8.74 -8.71
N PHE A 87 12.18 -8.03 -9.00
CA PHE A 87 12.24 -6.57 -8.87
C PHE A 87 11.21 -5.88 -9.77
N PHE A 88 11.19 -6.17 -11.07
CA PHE A 88 10.23 -5.57 -11.99
C PHE A 88 8.79 -5.99 -11.68
N ARG A 89 8.58 -7.25 -11.25
CA ARG A 89 7.26 -7.71 -10.79
C ARG A 89 6.77 -6.90 -9.60
N MET A 90 7.62 -6.69 -8.58
CA MET A 90 7.29 -5.87 -7.41
C MET A 90 6.95 -4.43 -7.82
N LEU A 91 7.78 -3.80 -8.67
CA LEU A 91 7.52 -2.44 -9.16
C LEU A 91 6.21 -2.36 -9.95
N GLY A 92 5.93 -3.34 -10.80
CA GLY A 92 4.68 -3.42 -11.56
C GLY A 92 3.47 -3.48 -10.62
N TYR A 93 3.50 -4.35 -9.60
CA TYR A 93 2.42 -4.40 -8.59
C TYR A 93 2.26 -3.09 -7.84
N LEU A 94 3.36 -2.47 -7.39
CA LEU A 94 3.29 -1.17 -6.70
C LEU A 94 2.70 -0.09 -7.61
N PHE A 95 3.13 -0.03 -8.87
CA PHE A 95 2.59 0.89 -9.87
C PHE A 95 1.07 0.69 -10.04
N PHE A 96 0.62 -0.55 -10.24
CA PHE A 96 -0.82 -0.83 -10.36
C PHE A 96 -1.59 -0.46 -9.09
N CYS A 97 -1.01 -0.67 -7.90
CA CYS A 97 -1.65 -0.27 -6.65
C CYS A 97 -1.82 1.24 -6.57
N LEU A 98 -0.78 2.02 -6.90
CA LEU A 98 -0.84 3.48 -6.92
C LEU A 98 -1.82 3.99 -8.00
N PHE A 99 -1.84 3.36 -9.17
CA PHE A 99 -2.78 3.72 -10.24
C PHE A 99 -4.24 3.46 -9.84
N ILE A 100 -4.54 2.29 -9.27
CA ILE A 100 -5.88 1.98 -8.75
C ILE A 100 -6.25 2.96 -7.64
N LEU A 101 -5.31 3.27 -6.74
CA LEU A 101 -5.52 4.23 -5.66
C LEU A 101 -5.90 5.61 -6.20
N ALA A 102 -5.21 6.10 -7.23
CA ALA A 102 -5.52 7.36 -7.91
C ALA A 102 -6.95 7.37 -8.45
N ILE A 103 -7.36 6.32 -9.18
CA ILE A 103 -8.72 6.18 -9.72
C ILE A 103 -9.76 6.17 -8.58
N VAL A 104 -9.50 5.44 -7.51
CA VAL A 104 -10.38 5.40 -6.33
C VAL A 104 -10.51 6.80 -5.71
N GLY A 105 -9.41 7.55 -5.59
CA GLY A 105 -9.43 8.92 -5.07
C GLY A 105 -10.30 9.85 -5.90
N VAL A 106 -10.11 9.87 -7.22
CA VAL A 106 -10.95 10.66 -8.14
C VAL A 106 -12.42 10.24 -8.02
N GLY A 107 -12.69 8.94 -7.92
CA GLY A 107 -14.03 8.41 -7.73
C GLY A 107 -14.68 8.86 -6.42
N VAL A 108 -13.93 8.86 -5.32
CA VAL A 108 -14.39 9.31 -4.00
C VAL A 108 -14.60 10.83 -3.96
N ALA A 109 -13.70 11.61 -4.55
CA ALA A 109 -13.76 13.07 -4.58
C ALA A 109 -15.05 13.60 -5.24
N LYS A 110 -15.59 12.85 -6.20
CA LYS A 110 -16.82 13.19 -6.94
C LYS A 110 -18.11 12.84 -6.19
N ARG A 111 -18.05 12.12 -5.07
CA ARG A 111 -19.24 11.70 -4.31
C ARG A 111 -19.55 12.66 -3.17
N PRO A 112 -20.84 12.88 -2.86
CA PRO A 112 -21.27 13.75 -1.75
C PRO A 112 -21.12 13.04 -0.39
N PHE A 113 -19.97 12.42 -0.16
CA PHE A 113 -19.65 11.78 1.11
C PHE A 113 -19.19 12.82 2.12
N SER A 114 -19.52 12.59 3.39
CA SER A 114 -18.88 13.35 4.47
C SER A 114 -17.38 13.04 4.51
N ASP A 115 -16.62 13.93 5.14
CA ASP A 115 -15.16 13.84 5.17
C ASP A 115 -14.63 12.49 5.70
N PHE A 116 -15.18 12.04 6.83
CA PHE A 116 -14.87 10.71 7.37
C PHE A 116 -15.25 9.57 6.40
N HIS A 117 -16.40 9.66 5.72
CA HIS A 117 -16.79 8.64 4.74
C HIS A 117 -15.85 8.62 3.53
N GLN A 118 -15.29 9.77 3.12
CA GLN A 118 -14.27 9.83 2.06
C GLN A 118 -13.01 9.08 2.51
N PHE A 119 -12.50 9.36 3.70
CA PHE A 119 -11.36 8.64 4.27
C PHE A 119 -11.62 7.13 4.36
N PHE A 120 -12.75 6.73 4.93
CA PHE A 120 -13.08 5.32 5.09
C PHE A 120 -13.28 4.59 3.76
N SER A 121 -13.85 5.25 2.75
CA SER A 121 -14.00 4.71 1.40
C SER A 121 -12.67 4.48 0.68
N ILE A 122 -11.60 5.15 1.11
CA ILE A 122 -10.23 4.94 0.63
C ILE A 122 -9.53 3.86 1.47
N LEU A 123 -9.77 3.84 2.79
CA LEU A 123 -9.22 2.83 3.69
C LEU A 123 -9.57 1.41 3.26
N VAL A 124 -10.85 1.13 3.00
CA VAL A 124 -11.31 -0.23 2.63
C VAL A 124 -10.56 -0.82 1.42
N PRO A 125 -10.48 -0.16 0.25
CA PRO A 125 -9.72 -0.70 -0.88
C PRO A 125 -8.22 -0.74 -0.61
N CYS A 126 -7.67 0.16 0.21
CA CYS A 126 -6.25 0.12 0.57
C CYS A 126 -5.87 -1.20 1.26
N LEU A 127 -6.78 -1.86 1.97
CA LEU A 127 -6.54 -3.20 2.54
C LEU A 127 -6.05 -4.18 1.47
N LEU A 128 -6.65 -4.18 0.27
CA LEU A 128 -6.23 -5.06 -0.81
C LEU A 128 -4.91 -4.57 -1.44
N LEU A 129 -4.78 -3.25 -1.62
CA LEU A 129 -3.60 -2.65 -2.24
C LEU A 129 -2.32 -2.87 -1.42
N GLY A 130 -2.42 -2.93 -0.09
CA GLY A 130 -1.31 -3.30 0.81
C GLY A 130 -0.71 -4.67 0.51
N GLY A 131 -1.43 -5.52 -0.24
CA GLY A 131 -0.95 -6.81 -0.72
C GLY A 131 0.33 -6.73 -1.58
N TRP A 132 0.69 -5.56 -2.12
CA TRP A 132 1.94 -5.37 -2.87
C TRP A 132 3.19 -5.79 -2.06
N VAL A 133 3.12 -5.67 -0.72
CA VAL A 133 4.19 -6.05 0.22
C VAL A 133 4.59 -7.52 0.09
N TRP A 134 3.66 -8.40 -0.29
CA TRP A 134 3.96 -9.82 -0.52
C TRP A 134 4.89 -10.01 -1.72
N SER A 135 4.77 -9.17 -2.75
CA SER A 135 5.70 -9.19 -3.89
C SER A 135 7.07 -8.63 -3.50
N ALA A 136 7.10 -7.58 -2.67
CA ALA A 136 8.34 -7.03 -2.12
C ALA A 136 9.09 -8.05 -1.25
N ARG A 137 8.37 -8.85 -0.46
CA ARG A 137 8.94 -9.96 0.32
C ARG A 137 9.68 -10.96 -0.56
N ASP A 138 9.05 -11.42 -1.63
CA ASP A 138 9.64 -12.43 -2.51
C ASP A 138 10.93 -11.90 -3.14
N PHE A 139 10.94 -10.62 -3.54
CA PHE A 139 12.14 -9.94 -4.01
C PHE A 139 13.22 -9.87 -2.92
N LEU A 140 12.87 -9.47 -1.69
CA LEU A 140 13.82 -9.39 -0.57
C LEU A 140 14.42 -10.76 -0.23
N ILE A 141 13.61 -11.82 -0.21
CA ILE A 141 14.10 -13.19 -0.01
C ILE A 141 15.07 -13.58 -1.12
N ALA A 142 14.79 -13.23 -2.37
CA ALA A 142 15.66 -13.52 -3.49
C ALA A 142 17.02 -12.81 -3.37
N VAL A 143 17.03 -11.53 -3.01
CA VAL A 143 18.26 -10.76 -2.77
C VAL A 143 19.06 -11.35 -1.61
N LEU A 144 18.43 -11.58 -0.47
CA LEU A 144 19.09 -12.11 0.73
C LEU A 144 19.56 -13.56 0.57
N GLY A 145 18.85 -14.35 -0.25
CA GLY A 145 19.21 -15.72 -0.58
C GLY A 145 20.26 -15.85 -1.69
N SER A 146 20.42 -14.83 -2.53
CA SER A 146 21.45 -14.80 -3.60
C SER A 146 22.87 -14.48 -3.12
N GLY A 147 23.01 -14.05 -1.87
CA GLY A 147 24.30 -13.74 -1.23
C GLY A 147 24.89 -14.89 -0.39
N LYS A 148 24.30 -16.09 -0.47
CA LYS A 148 24.80 -17.32 0.16
C LYS A 148 25.08 -18.37 -0.91
#